data_AF-A0A352PRU5-F1
#
_entry.id   AF-A0A352PRU5-F1
#
_cell.length_a   1.000
_cell.length_b   1.000
_cell.length_c   1.000
_cell.angle_alpha   90.00
_cell.angle_beta   90.00
_cell.angle_gamma   90.00
#
_symmetry.space_group_name_H-M   'P 1'
#
loop_
_entity.id
_entity.type
_entity.pdbx_description
1 polymer ?
#
loop_
_entity_poly.entity_id
_entity_poly.type
_entity_poly.pdbx_seq_one_letter_code
_entity_poly.pdbx_strand_id
1 'polypeptide(L)'
;DMQRSVRAEVVSSTFDEPAQRHVQVAEMVSEKAKRLTEHKRDVVILLDSITRLARAYNTVVPPSGKILSGGLDSNALHRPKRFFGAARNI
;
A
#
# COMPACT_ATOMS: atom_id res chain seq x y z
N ASP A 1 -7.11 -0.32 -19.57
CA ASP A 1 -8.16 -1.36 -19.48
C ASP A 1 -8.88 -1.44 -18.17
N MET A 2 -8.21 -1.66 -17.03
CA MET A 2 -8.90 -1.82 -15.73
C MET A 2 -9.91 -0.69 -15.44
N GLN A 3 -9.50 0.57 -15.61
CA GLN A 3 -10.37 1.74 -15.41
C GLN A 3 -11.63 1.76 -16.29
N ARG A 4 -11.59 1.10 -17.45
CA ARG A 4 -12.73 1.01 -18.38
C ARG A 4 -13.58 -0.24 -18.16
N SER A 5 -13.04 -1.26 -17.47
CA SER A 5 -13.68 -2.57 -17.31
C SER A 5 -14.42 -2.75 -15.99
N VAL A 6 -14.14 -1.91 -14.98
CA VAL A 6 -14.76 -2.04 -13.65
C VAL A 6 -15.60 -0.83 -13.29
N ARG A 7 -16.70 -1.06 -12.56
CA ARG A 7 -17.50 0.00 -11.93
C ARG A 7 -16.98 0.27 -10.51
N ALA A 8 -15.71 0.67 -10.44
CA ALA A 8 -15.04 0.99 -9.18
C ALA A 8 -14.05 2.14 -9.40
N GLU A 9 -13.66 2.80 -8.32
CA GLU A 9 -12.55 3.73 -8.37
C GLU A 9 -11.24 2.98 -8.60
N VAL A 10 -10.53 3.31 -9.68
CA VAL A 10 -9.23 2.74 -9.99
C VAL A 10 -8.16 3.78 -9.70
N VAL A 11 -7.36 3.52 -8.66
CA VAL A 11 -6.17 4.30 -8.32
C VAL A 11 -4.94 3.47 -8.70
N SER A 12 -4.09 3.99 -9.58
CA SER A 12 -2.94 3.27 -10.10
C SER A 12 -1.65 4.09 -10.04
N SER A 13 -0.52 3.40 -9.87
CA SER A 13 0.82 3.94 -10.05
C SER A 13 1.60 2.92 -10.89
N THR A 14 1.95 3.29 -12.12
CA THR A 14 2.59 2.40 -13.10
C THR A 14 4.05 2.15 -12.74
N PHE A 15 4.65 1.08 -13.26
CA PHE A 15 6.03 0.69 -12.91
C PHE A 15 7.10 1.74 -13.28
N ASP A 16 6.77 2.69 -14.14
CA ASP A 16 7.63 3.82 -14.51
C ASP A 16 7.73 4.88 -13.40
N GLU A 17 6.84 4.84 -12.41
CA GLU A 17 6.81 5.77 -11.29
C GLU A 17 7.83 5.40 -10.21
N PRO A 18 8.39 6.37 -9.49
CA PRO A 18 9.35 6.09 -8.42
C PRO A 18 8.67 5.37 -7.23
N ALA A 19 9.46 4.62 -6.44
CA ALA A 19 8.98 3.89 -5.27
C ALA A 19 8.24 4.80 -4.26
N GLN A 20 8.68 6.05 -4.12
CA GLN A 20 8.03 7.07 -3.29
C GLN A 20 6.59 7.34 -3.75
N ARG A 21 6.33 7.34 -5.05
CA ARG A 21 4.99 7.54 -5.61
C ARG A 21 4.08 6.37 -5.28
N HIS A 22 4.57 5.13 -5.39
CA HIS A 22 3.81 3.94 -4.99
C HIS A 22 3.40 3.99 -3.51
N VAL A 23 4.35 4.33 -2.63
CA VAL A 23 4.10 4.47 -1.20
C VAL A 23 3.08 5.57 -0.93
N GLN A 24 3.26 6.74 -1.55
CA GLN A 24 2.34 7.88 -1.38
C GLN A 24 0.91 7.53 -1.82
N VAL A 25 0.75 6.92 -2.99
CA VAL A 25 -0.56 6.52 -3.52
C VAL A 25 -1.24 5.52 -2.60
N ALA A 26 -0.51 4.51 -2.11
CA ALA A 26 -1.06 3.54 -1.17
C ALA A 26 -1.49 4.21 0.15
N GLU A 27 -0.68 5.11 0.73
CA GLU A 27 -1.03 5.81 1.97
C GLU A 27 -2.29 6.68 1.80
N MET A 28 -2.42 7.39 0.68
CA MET A 28 -3.62 8.18 0.38
C MET A 28 -4.88 7.31 0.27
N VAL A 29 -4.80 6.16 -0.41
CA VAL A 29 -5.92 5.21 -0.52
C VAL A 29 -6.29 4.63 0.84
N SER A 30 -5.30 4.30 1.68
CA SER A 30 -5.55 3.80 3.03
C SER A 30 -6.27 4.83 3.90
N GLU A 31 -5.82 6.09 3.88
CA GLU A 31 -6.47 7.16 4.65
C GLU A 31 -7.89 7.43 4.14
N LYS A 32 -8.09 7.48 2.83
CA LYS A 32 -9.43 7.61 2.25
C LYS A 32 -10.37 6.49 2.69
N ALA A 33 -9.91 5.23 2.67
CA ALA A 33 -10.69 4.08 3.11
C ALA A 33 -11.08 4.20 4.59
N LYS A 34 -10.13 4.59 5.46
CA LYS A 34 -10.42 4.82 6.89
C LYS A 34 -11.50 5.88 7.09
N ARG A 35 -11.41 7.02 6.39
CA ARG A 35 -12.42 8.09 6.48
C ARG A 35 -13.80 7.63 6.02
N LEU A 36 -13.88 6.83 4.96
CA LEU A 36 -15.14 6.25 4.52
C LEU A 36 -15.73 5.28 5.55
N THR A 37 -14.89 4.45 6.19
CA THR A 37 -15.33 3.54 7.25
C THR A 37 -15.76 4.28 8.53
N GLU A 38 -15.13 5.41 8.87
CA GLU A 38 -15.59 6.30 9.96
C GLU A 38 -17.03 6.80 9.72
N HIS A 39 -17.43 6.96 8.46
CA HIS A 39 -18.80 7.26 8.05
C HIS A 39 -19.69 6.02 7.88
N LYS A 40 -19.33 4.88 8.48
CA LYS A 40 -20.07 3.60 8.45
C LYS A 40 -20.28 3.06 7.03
N ARG A 41 -19.32 3.28 6.14
CA ARG A 41 -19.32 2.69 4.79
C ARG A 41 -18.47 1.42 4.79
N ASP A 42 -19.01 0.36 4.21
CA ASP A 42 -18.22 -0.84 3.90
C ASP A 42 -17.27 -0.53 2.73
N VAL A 43 -15.98 -0.72 2.95
CA VAL A 43 -14.93 -0.40 1.98
C VAL A 43 -14.13 -1.65 1.67
N VAL A 44 -13.96 -1.93 0.37
CA VAL A 44 -13.10 -3.01 -0.13
C VAL A 44 -11.99 -2.40 -0.98
N ILE A 45 -10.74 -2.80 -0.71
CA ILE A 45 -9.57 -2.43 -1.50
C ILE A 45 -9.06 -3.69 -2.19
N LEU A 46 -9.02 -3.69 -3.52
CA LEU A 46 -8.34 -4.71 -4.31
C LEU A 46 -6.95 -4.19 -4.67
N LEU A 47 -5.91 -4.71 -4.00
CA LEU A 47 -4.52 -4.29 -4.18
C LEU A 47 -3.75 -5.30 -5.03
N ASP A 48 -3.30 -4.87 -6.21
CA ASP A 48 -2.31 -5.58 -7.03
C ASP A 48 -1.01 -4.75 -7.12
N SER A 49 0.04 -5.04 -6.36
CA SER A 49 0.17 -6.12 -5.37
C SER A 49 0.87 -5.68 -4.09
N ILE A 50 0.55 -6.37 -2.99
CA ILE A 50 1.17 -6.16 -1.68
C ILE A 50 2.69 -6.38 -1.70
N THR A 51 3.17 -7.35 -2.49
CA THR A 51 4.61 -7.65 -2.59
C THR A 51 5.38 -6.50 -3.25
N ARG A 52 4.83 -5.88 -4.31
CA ARG A 52 5.46 -4.71 -4.94
C ARG A 52 5.45 -3.50 -4.02
N LEU A 53 4.34 -3.29 -3.30
CA LEU A 53 4.25 -2.22 -2.31
C LEU A 53 5.29 -2.41 -1.18
N ALA A 54 5.47 -3.62 -0.68
CA ALA A 54 6.49 -3.92 0.33
C ALA A 54 7.92 -3.63 -0.16
N ARG A 55 8.23 -3.94 -1.42
CA ARG A 55 9.52 -3.58 -2.04
C ARG A 55 9.68 -2.07 -2.17
N ALA A 56 8.63 -1.33 -2.55
CA ALA A 56 8.67 0.12 -2.60
C ALA A 56 8.97 0.73 -1.21
N TYR A 57 8.33 0.22 -0.15
CA TYR A 57 8.66 0.62 1.22
C TYR A 57 10.12 0.33 1.59
N ASN A 58 10.66 -0.81 1.17
CA ASN A 58 12.07 -1.16 1.41
C ASN A 58 13.05 -0.18 0.76
N THR A 59 12.74 0.33 -0.43
CA THR A 59 13.58 1.31 -1.13
C THR A 59 13.51 2.70 -0.50
N VAL A 60 12.39 3.06 0.14
CA VAL A 60 12.14 4.42 0.66
C VAL A 60 12.56 4.55 2.14
N VAL A 61 12.54 3.47 2.91
CA VAL A 61 12.91 3.49 4.33
C VAL A 61 14.43 3.69 4.49
N PRO A 62 14.88 4.61 5.37
CA PRO A 62 16.29 4.74 5.70
C PRO A 62 16.86 3.41 6.21
N PRO A 63 18.06 2.98 5.75
CA PRO A 63 18.64 1.72 6.16
C PRO A 63 18.83 1.65 7.68
N SER A 64 18.36 0.55 8.29
CA SER A 64 18.52 0.27 9.72
C SER A 64 19.88 -0.34 10.06
N GLY A 65 20.67 -0.72 9.05
CA GLY A 65 21.88 -1.53 9.19
C GLY A 65 21.61 -3.02 9.46
N LYS A 66 20.34 -3.43 9.54
CA LYS A 66 19.94 -4.84 9.77
C LYS A 66 19.12 -5.34 8.58
N ILE A 67 19.78 -6.09 7.72
CA ILE A 67 19.15 -6.72 6.54
C ILE A 67 18.74 -8.14 6.93
N LEU A 68 17.47 -8.46 6.72
CA LEU A 68 16.90 -9.78 6.89
C LEU A 68 17.20 -10.68 5.68
N SER A 69 17.11 -11.99 5.88
CA SER A 69 17.16 -12.96 4.78
C SER A 69 16.16 -12.57 3.68
N GLY A 70 16.64 -12.46 2.44
CA GLY A 70 15.84 -11.99 1.29
C GLY A 70 16.04 -10.51 0.92
N GLY A 71 16.99 -9.80 1.55
CA GLY A 71 17.42 -8.47 1.13
C GLY A 71 16.47 -7.34 1.55
N LEU A 72 15.65 -7.58 2.57
CA LEU A 72 14.73 -6.59 3.13
C LEU A 72 15.29 -6.02 4.42
N ASP A 73 15.19 -4.71 4.58
CA ASP A 73 15.50 -4.04 5.83
C ASP A 73 14.49 -4.44 6.91
N SER A 74 14.96 -4.64 8.14
CA SER A 74 14.11 -5.00 9.28
C SER A 74 12.94 -4.04 9.52
N ASN A 75 13.10 -2.75 9.20
CA ASN A 75 12.06 -1.73 9.34
C ASN A 75 11.13 -1.63 8.12
N ALA A 76 11.53 -2.17 6.96
CA ALA A 76 10.77 -2.04 5.72
C ALA A 76 9.39 -2.72 5.78
N LEU A 77 9.27 -3.81 6.55
CA LEU A 77 8.02 -4.59 6.65
C LEU A 77 7.00 -4.00 7.62
N HIS A 78 7.37 -3.03 8.45
CA HIS A 78 6.46 -2.46 9.44
C HIS A 78 5.27 -1.74 8.78
N ARG A 79 5.53 -0.90 7.77
CA ARG A 79 4.48 -0.13 7.09
C ARG A 79 3.53 -1.00 6.24
N PRO A 80 4.01 -1.95 5.40
CA PRO A 80 3.14 -2.89 4.70
C PRO A 80 2.24 -3.69 5.63
N LYS A 81 2.77 -4.18 6.77
CA LYS A 81 1.97 -4.91 7.77
C LYS A 81 0.86 -4.04 8.34
N ARG A 82 1.15 -2.77 8.65
CA ARG A 82 0.15 -1.81 9.13
C ARG A 82 -0.91 -1.50 8.07
N PHE A 83 -0.51 -1.36 6.80
CA PHE A 83 -1.45 -1.16 5.69
C PHE A 83 -2.42 -2.35 5.57
N PHE A 84 -1.89 -3.57 5.54
CA PHE A 84 -2.72 -4.77 5.41
C PHE A 84 -3.59 -5.01 6.65
N GLY A 85 -3.02 -4.84 7.85
CA GLY A 85 -3.72 -4.97 9.12
C GLY A 85 -4.73 -3.87 9.42
N ALA A 86 -4.84 -2.84 8.57
CA ALA A 86 -5.89 -1.82 8.69
C ALA A 86 -7.28 -2.38 8.32
N ALA A 87 -7.34 -3.45 7.53
CA ALA A 87 -8.59 -4.11 7.19
C ALA A 87 -9.14 -4.87 8.41
N ARG A 88 -10.29 -4.45 8.91
CA ARG A 88 -10.99 -5.07 10.04
C ARG A 88 -12.48 -4.75 10.01
N ASN A 89 -13.29 -5.59 10.64
CA ASN A 89 -14.69 -5.30 10.91
C ASN A 89 -14.79 -4.32 12.09
N ILE A 90 -15.62 -3.27 11.97
CA ILE A 90 -15.78 -2.19 12.95
C ILE A 90 -17.24 -2.08 13.36
#